data_AF-A0A9D4YRT4-F1
#
_entry.id   AF-A0A9D4YRT4-F1
#
_cell.length_a   1.000
_cell.length_b   1.000
_cell.length_c   1.000
_cell.angle_alpha   90.00
_cell.angle_beta   90.00
_cell.angle_gamma   90.00
#
_symmetry.space_group_name_H-M   'P 1'
#
loop_
_entity.id
_entity.type
_entity.pdbx_description
1 polymer ?
#
loop_
_entity_poly.entity_id
_entity_poly.type
_entity_poly.pdbx_seq_one_letter_code
_entity_poly.pdbx_strand_id
1 'polypeptide(L)'
;MTAVIFEDYVHLMDTWFDTKNRQGRLRASPQNVRYNIDLLGAIHLLNISWKELVPSKVINCFEHAGFSRRTIVSDPDDDRTCSDLYEAVDKIARQDVEGDFKTFALADAAAPVVAPATDAEIIDTVGGPDKDEEPREVPTMVQTREPLRLLQNKVNAWVATTVSCHAWSNWSRSCSHPART
;
A
#
# COMPACT_ATOMS: atom_id res chain seq x y z
N MET A 1 9.80 10.14 -7.54
CA MET A 1 10.09 8.78 -7.01
C MET A 1 8.82 8.02 -6.57
N THR A 2 7.64 8.33 -7.12
CA THR A 2 6.34 7.79 -6.70
C THR A 2 5.75 6.78 -7.70
N ALA A 3 6.08 6.90 -8.99
CA ALA A 3 5.57 6.00 -10.03
C ALA A 3 6.06 4.54 -9.88
N VAL A 4 7.34 4.35 -9.50
CA VAL A 4 7.91 2.99 -9.34
C VAL A 4 7.27 2.23 -8.18
N ILE A 5 6.96 2.93 -7.08
CA ILE A 5 6.31 2.33 -5.90
C ILE A 5 4.88 1.91 -6.24
N PHE A 6 4.20 2.68 -7.10
CA PHE A 6 2.85 2.34 -7.54
C PHE A 6 2.84 1.11 -8.46
N GLU A 7 3.77 1.01 -9.41
CA GLU A 7 3.89 -0.19 -10.26
C GLU A 7 4.22 -1.45 -9.45
N ASP A 8 5.13 -1.35 -8.47
CA ASP A 8 5.45 -2.46 -7.57
C ASP A 8 4.25 -2.86 -6.71
N TYR A 9 3.46 -1.89 -6.25
CA TYR A 9 2.22 -2.14 -5.50
C TYR A 9 1.15 -2.83 -6.36
N VAL A 10 0.97 -2.37 -7.61
CA VAL A 10 0.03 -2.99 -8.55
C VAL A 10 0.47 -4.43 -8.86
N HIS A 11 1.76 -4.67 -9.09
CA HIS A 11 2.28 -6.02 -9.30
C HIS A 11 2.13 -6.92 -8.07
N LEU A 12 2.35 -6.38 -6.87
CA LEU A 12 2.13 -7.11 -5.62
C LEU A 12 0.65 -7.47 -5.43
N MET A 13 -0.26 -6.55 -5.75
CA MET A 13 -1.69 -6.80 -5.70
C MET A 13 -2.11 -7.86 -6.72
N ASP A 14 -1.59 -7.82 -7.94
CA ASP A 14 -1.83 -8.84 -8.97
C ASP A 14 -1.35 -10.22 -8.52
N THR A 15 -0.13 -10.32 -7.97
CA THR A 15 0.39 -11.60 -7.45
C THR A 15 -0.38 -12.09 -6.24
N TRP A 16 -0.83 -11.19 -5.36
CA TRP A 16 -1.66 -11.54 -4.21
C TRP A 16 -3.04 -12.06 -4.64
N PHE A 17 -3.68 -11.39 -5.60
CA PHE A 17 -4.95 -11.83 -6.19
C PHE A 17 -4.79 -13.20 -6.88
N ASP A 18 -3.71 -13.41 -7.63
CA ASP A 18 -3.40 -14.71 -8.23
C ASP A 18 -3.21 -15.81 -7.19
N THR A 19 -2.56 -15.50 -6.07
CA THR A 19 -2.27 -16.47 -5.01
C THR A 19 -3.53 -16.85 -4.23
N LYS A 20 -4.38 -15.87 -3.92
CA LYS A 20 -5.70 -16.10 -3.30
C LYS A 20 -6.66 -16.86 -4.22
N ASN A 21 -6.67 -16.54 -5.51
CA ASN A 21 -7.48 -17.26 -6.49
C ASN A 21 -6.97 -18.69 -6.76
N ARG A 22 -5.67 -18.97 -6.55
CA ARG A 22 -5.13 -20.35 -6.56
C ARG A 22 -5.62 -21.19 -5.38
N GLN A 23 -5.85 -20.62 -4.21
CA GLN A 23 -6.39 -21.36 -3.05
C GLN A 23 -7.83 -21.84 -3.25
N GLY A 24 -8.60 -21.20 -4.13
CA GLY A 24 -9.94 -21.67 -4.52
C GLY A 24 -9.97 -22.63 -5.73
N ARG A 25 -8.82 -22.89 -6.37
CA ARG A 25 -8.77 -23.49 -7.71
C ARG A 25 -7.80 -24.67 -7.79
N LEU A 26 -8.08 -25.72 -7.02
CA LEU A 26 -7.70 -27.06 -7.46
C LEU A 26 -8.65 -27.47 -8.60
N ARG A 27 -8.12 -27.44 -9.83
CA ARG A 27 -8.71 -27.79 -11.15
C ARG A 27 -9.13 -26.60 -12.03
N ALA A 28 -8.15 -25.96 -12.67
CA ALA A 28 -8.13 -25.70 -14.13
C ALA A 28 -6.89 -24.86 -14.48
N SER A 29 -6.03 -25.41 -15.33
CA SER A 29 -4.91 -24.73 -16.00
C SER A 29 -5.41 -23.97 -17.25
N PRO A 30 -4.59 -23.11 -17.88
CA PRO A 30 -4.85 -21.70 -18.12
C PRO A 30 -5.52 -21.49 -19.49
N GLN A 31 -6.71 -20.92 -19.49
CA GLN A 31 -7.18 -20.20 -20.66
C GLN A 31 -7.17 -18.71 -20.34
N ASN A 32 -6.85 -17.93 -21.35
CA ASN A 32 -6.63 -16.48 -21.40
C ASN A 32 -7.90 -15.71 -20.98
N VAL A 33 -8.37 -15.91 -19.75
CA VAL A 33 -9.54 -15.25 -19.19
C VAL A 33 -9.07 -13.88 -18.73
N ARG A 34 -9.29 -12.90 -19.60
CA ARG A 34 -9.18 -11.49 -19.21
C ARG A 34 -10.31 -11.19 -18.25
N TYR A 35 -9.96 -10.85 -17.02
CA TYR A 35 -10.92 -10.32 -16.06
C TYR A 35 -11.12 -8.85 -16.39
N ASN A 36 -12.29 -8.51 -16.97
CA ASN A 36 -12.69 -7.12 -17.11
C ASN A 36 -13.38 -6.72 -15.80
N ILE A 37 -12.76 -5.83 -15.05
CA ILE A 37 -13.35 -5.22 -13.85
C ILE A 37 -13.91 -3.87 -14.29
N ASP A 38 -15.19 -3.63 -14.02
CA ASP A 38 -15.81 -2.33 -14.23
C ASP A 38 -15.38 -1.35 -13.13
N LEU A 39 -15.52 -0.05 -13.38
CA LEU A 39 -15.13 0.99 -12.42
C LEU A 39 -15.81 0.78 -11.05
N LEU A 40 -17.08 0.39 -11.06
CA LEU A 40 -17.84 0.11 -9.85
C LEU A 40 -17.27 -1.10 -9.08
N GLY A 41 -16.90 -2.17 -9.79
CA GLY A 41 -16.22 -3.34 -9.22
C GLY A 41 -14.85 -2.99 -8.64
N ALA A 42 -14.08 -2.12 -9.28
CA ALA A 42 -12.81 -1.63 -8.74
C ALA A 42 -13.01 -0.85 -7.43
N ILE A 43 -14.02 0.01 -7.35
CA ILE A 43 -14.38 0.75 -6.13
C ILE A 43 -14.79 -0.23 -5.01
N HIS A 44 -15.60 -1.24 -5.33
CA HIS A 44 -15.98 -2.26 -4.36
C HIS A 44 -14.79 -3.08 -3.86
N LEU A 45 -13.88 -3.47 -4.75
CA LEU A 45 -12.66 -4.18 -4.37
C LEU A 45 -11.80 -3.34 -3.43
N LEU A 46 -11.58 -2.06 -3.76
CA LEU A 46 -10.85 -1.14 -2.88
C LEU A 46 -11.51 -1.01 -1.50
N ASN A 47 -12.82 -0.84 -1.46
CA ASN A 47 -13.56 -0.74 -0.20
C ASN A 47 -13.44 -2.02 0.66
N ILE A 48 -13.52 -3.19 0.05
CA ILE A 48 -13.35 -4.47 0.75
C ILE A 48 -11.91 -4.62 1.24
N SER A 49 -10.92 -4.36 0.38
CA SER A 49 -9.50 -4.43 0.76
C SER A 49 -9.17 -3.49 1.92
N TRP A 50 -9.76 -2.30 1.95
CA TRP A 50 -9.56 -1.34 3.03
C TRP A 50 -10.18 -1.82 4.35
N LYS A 51 -11.33 -2.49 4.31
CA LYS A 51 -11.96 -3.07 5.51
C LYS A 51 -11.20 -4.27 6.08
N GLU A 52 -10.48 -5.01 5.23
CA GLU A 52 -9.65 -6.14 5.66
C GLU A 52 -8.26 -5.72 6.19
N LEU A 53 -7.88 -4.47 5.98
CA LEU A 53 -6.63 -3.90 6.50
C LEU A 53 -6.79 -3.53 7.98
N VAL A 54 -6.31 -4.41 8.86
CA VAL A 54 -6.20 -4.13 10.30
C VAL A 54 -5.18 -3.00 10.51
N PRO A 55 -5.44 -2.02 11.42
CA PRO A 55 -4.53 -0.91 11.67
C PRO A 55 -3.08 -1.32 11.96
N SER A 56 -2.87 -2.47 12.61
CA SER A 56 -1.54 -3.03 12.86
C SER A 56 -0.74 -3.33 11.59
N LYS A 57 -1.40 -3.73 10.49
CA LYS A 57 -0.74 -3.93 9.20
C LYS A 57 -0.27 -2.60 8.60
N VAL A 58 -1.08 -1.54 8.73
CA VAL A 58 -0.73 -0.21 8.27
C VAL A 58 0.49 0.30 9.03
N ILE A 59 0.48 0.20 10.36
CA ILE A 59 1.63 0.58 11.21
C ILE A 59 2.90 -0.16 10.78
N ASN A 60 2.82 -1.49 10.61
CA ASN A 60 3.97 -2.29 10.16
C ASN A 60 4.48 -1.85 8.78
N CYS A 61 3.61 -1.50 7.84
CA CYS A 61 4.04 -0.98 6.54
C CYS A 61 4.77 0.36 6.68
N PHE A 62 4.27 1.27 7.52
CA PHE A 62 4.91 2.57 7.79
C PHE A 62 6.25 2.41 8.53
N GLU A 63 6.36 1.46 9.45
CA GLU A 63 7.62 1.09 10.11
C GLU A 63 8.64 0.55 9.12
N HIS A 64 8.25 -0.40 8.26
CA HIS A 64 9.14 -0.99 7.26
C HIS A 64 9.60 0.00 6.20
N ALA A 65 8.75 0.96 5.84
CA ALA A 65 9.10 2.02 4.91
C ALA A 65 9.94 3.16 5.55
N GLY A 66 10.22 3.08 6.86
CA GLY A 66 11.02 4.08 7.58
C GLY A 66 10.28 5.40 7.85
N PHE A 67 8.98 5.46 7.58
CA PHE A 67 8.12 6.60 7.92
C PHE A 67 7.80 6.65 9.41
N SER A 68 7.73 5.49 10.06
CA SER A 68 7.60 5.42 11.51
C SER A 68 9.00 5.53 12.13
N ARG A 69 9.54 6.76 12.21
CA ARG A 69 10.64 7.01 13.15
C ARG A 69 10.02 6.91 14.53
N ARG A 70 10.51 5.98 15.37
CA ARG A 70 10.24 5.99 16.81
C ARG A 70 10.32 7.44 17.25
N THR A 71 9.20 7.94 17.78
CA THR A 71 9.04 9.30 18.24
C THR A 71 10.33 9.72 18.92
N ILE A 72 11.12 10.54 18.22
CA ILE A 72 12.12 11.35 18.86
C ILE A 72 11.27 12.12 19.87
N VAL A 73 11.51 11.85 21.16
CA VAL A 73 10.83 12.51 22.28
C VAL A 73 10.84 13.99 21.95
N SER A 74 9.72 14.45 21.41
CA SER A 74 9.55 15.84 21.05
C SER A 74 9.36 16.54 22.38
N ASP A 75 10.08 17.64 22.55
CA ASP A 75 9.92 18.53 23.70
C ASP A 75 8.43 18.69 24.00
N PRO A 76 7.99 18.55 25.26
CA PRO A 76 6.58 18.48 25.64
C PRO A 76 5.81 19.80 25.49
N ASP A 77 6.23 20.71 24.60
CA ASP A 77 5.67 22.07 24.49
C ASP A 77 4.91 22.34 23.18
N ASP A 78 4.82 21.36 22.26
CA ASP A 78 4.01 21.47 21.04
C ASP A 78 2.75 20.60 21.13
N ASP A 79 1.99 20.85 22.20
CA ASP A 79 0.72 20.18 22.53
C ASP A 79 -0.46 20.67 21.65
N ARG A 80 -0.18 21.17 20.44
CA ARG A 80 -1.16 21.26 19.34
C ARG A 80 -1.47 19.86 18.85
N THR A 81 -2.20 19.18 19.71
CA THR A 81 -2.51 17.77 19.70
C THR A 81 -3.32 17.47 18.45
N CYS A 82 -3.10 16.30 17.84
CA CYS A 82 -3.87 15.81 16.68
C CYS A 82 -5.39 15.92 16.84
N SER A 83 -5.90 16.05 18.08
CA SER A 83 -7.29 16.37 18.42
C SER A 83 -7.81 17.63 17.71
N ASP A 84 -7.04 18.71 17.67
CA ASP A 84 -7.45 19.97 17.02
C ASP A 84 -7.63 19.79 15.50
N LEU A 85 -6.80 18.92 14.91
CA LEU A 85 -6.84 18.58 13.49
C LEU A 85 -8.06 17.71 13.16
N TYR A 86 -8.39 16.73 14.01
CA TYR A 86 -9.61 15.94 13.84
C TYR A 86 -10.88 16.77 14.04
N GLU A 87 -10.90 17.67 15.02
CA GLU A 87 -12.03 18.59 15.21
C GLU A 87 -12.18 19.56 14.03
N ALA A 88 -11.08 20.07 13.47
CA ALA A 88 -11.13 20.92 12.29
C ALA A 88 -11.67 20.17 11.06
N VAL A 89 -11.22 18.94 10.82
CA VAL A 89 -11.70 18.11 9.70
C VAL A 89 -13.17 17.73 9.87
N ASP A 90 -13.60 17.34 11.09
CA ASP A 90 -14.99 17.00 11.37
C ASP A 90 -15.89 18.24 11.26
N LYS A 91 -15.41 19.43 11.65
CA LYS A 91 -16.11 20.71 11.45
C LYS A 91 -16.27 21.07 9.98
N ILE A 92 -15.26 20.80 9.14
CA ILE A 92 -15.34 20.99 7.68
C ILE A 92 -16.29 19.96 7.06
N ALA A 93 -16.22 18.69 7.48
CA ALA A 93 -17.04 17.61 6.94
C ALA A 93 -18.52 17.73 7.30
N ARG A 94 -18.84 18.34 8.45
CA ARG A 94 -20.21 18.59 8.90
C ARG A 94 -20.76 19.95 8.49
N GLN A 95 -19.90 20.84 7.98
CA GLN A 95 -20.40 22.02 7.29
C GLN A 95 -21.00 21.50 6.00
N ASP A 96 -22.33 21.52 5.90
CA ASP A 96 -23.01 21.44 4.60
C ASP A 96 -22.48 22.62 3.80
N VAL A 97 -21.46 22.37 2.98
CA VAL A 97 -20.95 23.34 2.02
C VAL A 97 -22.07 23.52 1.02
N GLU A 98 -22.88 24.54 1.25
CA GLU A 98 -23.99 24.90 0.38
C GLU A 98 -23.40 25.39 -0.95
N GLY A 99 -23.20 24.44 -1.86
CA GLY A 99 -22.59 24.65 -3.16
C GLY A 99 -22.84 23.44 -4.03
N ASP A 100 -23.37 23.67 -5.23
CA ASP A 100 -23.43 22.61 -6.22
C ASP A 100 -22.02 22.24 -6.69
N PHE A 101 -21.85 21.01 -7.16
CA PHE A 101 -20.58 20.55 -7.74
C PHE A 101 -20.06 21.49 -8.83
N LYS A 102 -20.97 22.19 -9.53
CA LYS A 102 -20.65 23.17 -10.56
C LYS A 102 -19.92 24.39 -10.00
N THR A 103 -20.30 24.89 -8.84
CA THR A 103 -19.63 25.99 -8.14
C THR A 103 -18.22 25.57 -7.72
N PHE A 104 -18.06 24.35 -7.19
CA PHE A 104 -16.75 23.79 -6.89
C PHE A 104 -15.86 23.69 -8.14
N ALA A 105 -16.39 23.12 -9.24
CA ALA A 105 -15.63 22.96 -10.48
C ALA A 105 -15.23 24.31 -11.10
N LEU A 106 -16.08 25.34 -11.00
CA LEU A 106 -15.75 26.69 -11.43
C LEU A 106 -14.68 27.32 -10.54
N ALA A 107 -14.73 27.11 -9.23
CA ALA A 107 -13.72 27.59 -8.30
C ALA A 107 -12.36 26.91 -8.51
N ASP A 108 -12.34 25.60 -8.74
CA ASP A 108 -11.13 24.83 -9.05
C ASP A 108 -10.52 25.26 -10.39
N ALA A 109 -11.34 25.43 -11.44
CA ALA A 109 -10.86 25.92 -12.73
C ALA A 109 -10.38 27.39 -12.70
N ALA A 110 -10.92 28.20 -11.79
CA ALA A 110 -10.50 29.59 -11.58
C ALA A 110 -9.33 29.72 -10.61
N ALA A 111 -8.95 28.63 -9.91
CA ALA A 111 -7.80 28.63 -9.04
C ALA A 111 -6.56 28.97 -9.86
N PRO A 112 -5.73 29.94 -9.43
CA PRO A 112 -4.53 30.30 -10.15
C PRO A 112 -3.61 29.08 -10.21
N VAL A 113 -3.55 28.44 -11.37
CA VAL A 113 -2.56 27.41 -11.65
C VAL A 113 -1.22 28.14 -11.70
N VAL A 114 -0.38 27.89 -10.69
CA VAL A 114 1.00 28.38 -10.71
C VAL A 114 1.62 27.90 -12.02
N ALA A 115 2.30 28.80 -12.73
CA ALA A 115 3.00 28.46 -13.95
C ALA A 115 3.82 27.18 -13.73
N PRO A 116 3.93 26.28 -14.72
CA PRO A 116 4.69 25.06 -14.55
C PRO A 116 6.10 25.42 -14.08
N ALA A 117 6.38 25.12 -12.82
CA ALA A 117 7.69 25.34 -12.25
C ALA A 117 8.65 24.41 -12.98
N THR A 118 9.75 24.97 -13.47
CA THR A 118 10.80 24.14 -14.05
C THR A 118 11.45 23.31 -12.96
N ASP A 119 11.99 22.14 -13.31
CA ASP A 119 12.68 21.27 -12.34
C ASP A 119 13.77 22.04 -11.57
N ALA A 120 14.43 23.01 -12.21
CA ALA A 120 15.42 23.87 -11.59
C ALA A 120 14.82 24.79 -10.50
N GLU A 121 13.66 25.39 -10.74
CA GLU A 121 12.96 26.22 -9.74
C GLU A 121 12.44 25.39 -8.58
N ILE A 122 11.98 24.16 -8.85
CA ILE A 122 11.56 23.21 -7.82
C ILE A 122 12.76 22.84 -6.94
N ILE A 123 13.90 22.51 -7.56
CA ILE A 123 15.13 22.17 -6.84
C ILE A 123 15.63 23.35 -6.02
N ASP A 124 15.59 24.58 -6.55
CA ASP A 124 16.00 25.79 -5.81
C ASP A 124 15.06 26.09 -4.62
N THR A 125 13.76 25.89 -4.82
CA THR A 125 12.75 26.11 -3.76
C THR A 125 12.82 25.05 -2.66
N VAL A 126 13.05 23.79 -3.03
CA VAL A 126 13.07 22.64 -2.09
C VAL A 126 14.45 22.44 -1.47
N GLY A 127 15.51 22.67 -2.24
CA GLY A 127 16.91 22.59 -1.86
C GLY A 127 17.40 23.81 -1.10
N GLY A 128 16.62 24.26 -0.11
CA GLY A 128 16.99 25.37 0.76
C GLY A 128 18.44 25.25 1.26
N PRO A 129 19.09 26.38 1.61
CA PRO A 129 20.54 26.54 1.66
C PRO A 129 21.18 25.33 2.32
N ASP A 130 21.93 24.57 1.51
CA ASP A 130 22.59 23.33 1.89
C ASP A 130 23.24 23.49 3.26
N LYS A 131 22.56 23.01 4.30
CA LYS A 131 23.14 22.92 5.64
C LYS A 131 24.05 21.71 5.64
N ASP A 132 25.23 21.84 5.02
CA ASP A 132 26.40 20.95 5.13
C ASP A 132 26.04 19.51 5.55
N GLU A 133 25.12 18.85 4.82
CA GLU A 133 24.68 17.51 5.19
C GLU A 133 25.79 16.59 4.70
N GLU A 134 26.67 16.25 5.64
CA GLU A 134 27.81 15.36 5.48
C GLU A 134 27.44 14.19 4.56
N PRO A 135 28.21 13.95 3.48
CA PRO A 135 27.82 13.04 2.41
C PRO A 135 27.55 11.64 2.97
N ARG A 136 26.27 11.34 3.17
CA ARG A 136 25.82 9.99 3.54
C ARG A 136 26.19 9.07 2.39
N GLU A 137 27.03 8.07 2.69
CA GLU A 137 27.34 6.99 1.77
C GLU A 137 26.03 6.31 1.34
N VAL A 138 25.57 6.62 0.12
CA VAL A 138 24.41 5.96 -0.47
C VAL A 138 24.82 4.50 -0.70
N PRO A 139 24.14 3.51 -0.09
CA PRO A 139 24.48 2.12 -0.27
C PRO A 139 24.43 1.77 -1.76
N THR A 140 25.57 1.40 -2.32
CA THR A 140 25.71 1.04 -3.73
C THR A 140 24.75 -0.11 -4.08
N MET A 141 24.22 -0.12 -5.31
CA MET A 141 23.25 -1.12 -5.83
C MET A 141 23.62 -2.60 -5.58
N VAL A 142 24.88 -2.89 -5.26
CA VAL A 142 25.37 -4.23 -4.92
C VAL A 142 24.93 -4.64 -3.51
N GLN A 143 24.88 -3.71 -2.54
CA GLN A 143 24.47 -3.99 -1.16
C GLN A 143 22.96 -4.21 -1.00
N THR A 144 22.13 -3.68 -1.91
CA THR A 144 20.66 -3.86 -1.87
C THR A 144 20.16 -5.15 -2.54
N ARG A 145 21.00 -5.85 -3.32
CA ARG A 145 20.61 -7.11 -3.99
C ARG A 145 20.62 -8.33 -3.07
N GLU A 146 21.51 -8.37 -2.08
CA GLU A 146 21.60 -9.47 -1.11
C GLU A 146 20.34 -9.60 -0.21
N PRO A 147 19.82 -8.50 0.39
CA PRO A 147 18.59 -8.56 1.19
C PRO A 147 17.36 -9.02 0.40
N LEU A 148 17.25 -8.61 -0.87
CA LEU A 148 16.13 -8.99 -1.73
C LEU A 148 16.15 -10.47 -2.09
N ARG A 149 17.34 -11.04 -2.34
CA ARG A 149 17.49 -12.50 -2.53
C ARG A 149 17.11 -13.28 -1.28
N LEU A 150 17.53 -12.80 -0.10
CA LEU A 150 17.17 -13.40 1.18
C LEU A 150 15.66 -13.36 1.46
N LEU A 151 15.01 -12.24 1.14
CA LEU A 151 13.55 -12.11 1.24
C LEU A 151 12.83 -13.06 0.28
N GLN A 152 13.26 -13.14 -0.97
CA GLN A 152 12.64 -14.02 -1.96
C GLN A 152 12.79 -15.50 -1.59
N ASN A 153 13.94 -15.90 -1.05
CA ASN A 153 14.14 -17.27 -0.55
C ASN A 153 13.25 -17.58 0.66
N LYS A 154 13.06 -16.63 1.59
CA LYS A 154 12.13 -16.80 2.73
C LYS A 154 10.69 -16.93 2.28
N VAL A 155 10.25 -16.11 1.31
CA VAL A 155 8.90 -16.18 0.74
C VAL A 155 8.68 -17.55 0.09
N ASN A 156 9.63 -18.02 -0.73
CA ASN A 156 9.53 -19.34 -1.37
C ASN A 156 9.48 -20.49 -0.35
N ALA A 157 10.29 -20.44 0.70
CA ALA A 157 10.27 -21.45 1.77
C ALA A 157 8.95 -21.46 2.54
N TRP A 158 8.40 -20.28 2.82
CA TRP A 158 7.10 -20.17 3.49
C TRP A 158 5.97 -20.76 2.62
N VAL A 159 5.92 -20.39 1.34
CA VAL A 159 4.92 -20.92 0.39
C VAL A 159 5.02 -22.45 0.28
N ALA A 160 6.22 -23.01 0.17
CA ALA A 160 6.42 -24.46 0.13
C ALA A 160 5.89 -25.16 1.39
N THR A 161 6.09 -24.55 2.56
CA THR A 161 5.64 -25.11 3.84
C THR A 161 4.10 -25.09 3.94
N THR A 162 3.46 -23.99 3.55
CA THR A 162 2.00 -23.85 3.59
C THR A 162 1.30 -24.80 2.62
N VAL A 163 1.86 -25.01 1.42
CA VAL A 163 1.32 -25.97 0.44
C VAL A 163 1.42 -27.40 0.97
N SER A 164 2.51 -27.75 1.66
CA SER A 164 2.69 -29.07 2.27
C SER A 164 1.67 -29.35 3.38
N CYS A 165 1.40 -28.37 4.26
CA CYS A 165 0.39 -28.51 5.32
C CYS A 165 -1.03 -28.70 4.78
N HIS A 166 -1.38 -28.03 3.67
CA HIS A 166 -2.68 -28.19 3.02
C HIS A 166 -2.82 -29.55 2.32
N ALA A 167 -1.76 -30.04 1.66
CA ALA A 167 -1.75 -31.36 1.04
C ALA A 167 -1.94 -32.48 2.08
N TRP A 168 -1.29 -32.36 3.24
CA TRP A 168 -1.41 -33.33 4.33
C TRP A 168 -2.81 -33.33 4.95
N SER A 169 -3.40 -32.14 5.14
CA SER A 169 -4.76 -31.99 5.67
C SER A 169 -5.83 -32.58 4.74
N ASN A 170 -5.64 -32.47 3.42
CA ASN A 170 -6.56 -33.06 2.43
C ASN A 170 -6.39 -34.59 2.33
N TRP A 171 -5.16 -35.10 2.43
CA TRP A 171 -4.91 -36.54 2.46
C TRP A 171 -5.55 -37.20 3.68
N SER A 172 -5.41 -36.59 4.86
CA SER A 172 -6.00 -37.10 6.11
C SER A 172 -7.53 -37.19 6.04
N ARG A 173 -8.22 -36.28 5.34
CA ARG A 173 -9.69 -36.33 5.18
C ARG A 173 -10.14 -37.42 4.22
N SER A 174 -9.32 -37.75 3.21
CA SER A 174 -9.67 -38.77 2.22
C SER A 174 -9.57 -40.20 2.76
N CYS A 175 -8.84 -40.42 3.85
CA CYS A 175 -8.67 -41.75 4.46
C CYS A 175 -9.70 -42.07 5.57
N SER A 176 -10.57 -41.13 5.96
CA SER A 176 -11.50 -41.30 7.10
C SER A 176 -12.91 -41.76 6.73
N HIS A 177 -13.16 -42.27 5.52
CA HIS A 177 -14.44 -42.91 5.18
C HIS A 177 -14.27 -44.42 5.03
N PRO A 178 -14.43 -45.21 6.12
CA PRO A 178 -14.66 -46.64 5.97
C PRO A 178 -16.05 -46.83 5.36
N ALA A 179 -16.09 -47.46 4.19
CA ALA A 179 -17.32 -47.88 3.53
C ALA A 179 -18.13 -48.76 4.50
N ARG A 180 -19.28 -48.25 4.95
CA ARG A 180 -20.29 -49.04 5.63
C ARG A 180 -21.09 -49.77 4.55
N THR A 181 -20.80 -51.06 4.39
CA THR A 181 -21.67 -52.04 3.73
C THR A 181 -22.71 -52.55 4.70
#